data_AF-A0A1L9PNQ4-F1
#
_entry.id   AF-A0A1L9PNQ4-F1
#
_cell.length_a   1.000
_cell.length_b   1.000
_cell.length_c   1.000
_cell.angle_alpha   90.00
_cell.angle_beta   90.00
_cell.angle_gamma   90.00
#
_symmetry.space_group_name_H-M   'P 1'
#
loop_
_entity.id
_entity.type
_entity.pdbx_description
1 polymer ?
#
loop_
_entity_poly.entity_id
_entity_poly.type
_entity_poly.pdbx_seq_one_letter_code
_entity_poly.pdbx_strand_id
1 'polypeptide(L)'
;MSLRDMKIVFRPAGFDEDFVRGAIFELLHILDFLHTNGETVHTDVHPGNMLLGAHDNTIFQKLEEKEFASPIPCKQDLSGRTVYLL
;
A
#
# COMPACT_ATOMS: atom_id res chain seq x y z
N MET A 1 -1.72 -10.91 -4.10
CA MET A 1 -3.21 -10.96 -4.14
C MET A 1 -3.73 -9.83 -3.28
N SER A 2 -4.77 -9.10 -3.69
CA SER A 2 -5.36 -8.02 -2.89
C SER A 2 -6.46 -8.50 -1.95
N LEU A 3 -6.86 -7.69 -0.97
CA LEU A 3 -8.06 -7.96 -0.15
C LEU A 3 -9.33 -8.01 -1.00
N ARG A 4 -9.41 -7.23 -2.08
CA ARG A 4 -10.50 -7.32 -3.06
C ARG A 4 -10.56 -8.71 -3.69
N ASP A 5 -9.42 -9.22 -4.15
CA ASP A 5 -9.34 -10.56 -4.75
C ASP A 5 -9.69 -11.64 -3.73
N MET A 6 -9.21 -11.50 -2.50
CA MET A 6 -9.50 -12.43 -1.41
C MET A 6 -11.00 -12.52 -1.11
N LYS A 7 -11.68 -11.36 -1.09
CA LYS A 7 -13.13 -11.29 -0.93
C LYS A 7 -13.83 -12.03 -2.07
N ILE A 8 -13.43 -11.80 -3.31
CA ILE A 8 -14.09 -12.39 -4.49
C ILE A 8 -13.90 -13.91 -4.53
N VAL A 9 -12.68 -14.39 -4.27
CA VAL A 9 -12.32 -15.80 -4.49
C VAL A 9 -12.60 -16.68 -3.25
N PHE A 10 -12.27 -16.20 -2.06
CA PHE A 10 -12.25 -17.03 -0.84
C PHE A 10 -13.28 -16.62 0.20
N ARG A 11 -13.72 -15.36 0.21
CA ARG A 11 -14.63 -14.79 1.21
C ARG A 11 -15.82 -14.07 0.57
N PRO A 12 -16.62 -14.74 -0.28
CA PRO A 12 -17.71 -14.08 -1.01
C PRO A 12 -18.81 -13.53 -0.09
N ALA A 13 -18.98 -14.12 1.09
CA ALA A 13 -19.89 -13.64 2.13
C ALA A 13 -19.36 -12.43 2.91
N GLY A 14 -18.10 -12.02 2.66
CA GLY A 14 -17.41 -10.97 3.42
C GLY A 14 -16.44 -11.53 4.46
N PHE A 15 -15.88 -10.61 5.24
CA PHE A 15 -14.93 -10.89 6.32
C PHE A 15 -15.62 -10.73 7.67
N ASP A 16 -15.15 -11.46 8.68
CA ASP A 16 -15.55 -11.25 10.07
C ASP A 16 -14.99 -9.93 10.63
N GLU A 17 -15.59 -9.47 11.72
CA GLU A 17 -15.26 -8.19 12.34
C GLU A 17 -13.79 -8.11 12.77
N ASP A 18 -13.25 -9.17 13.36
CA ASP A 18 -11.89 -9.21 13.88
C ASP A 18 -10.87 -9.08 12.74
N PHE A 19 -11.11 -9.76 11.62
CA PHE A 19 -10.29 -9.60 10.42
C PHE A 19 -10.32 -8.16 9.90
N VAL A 20 -11.51 -7.56 9.78
CA VAL A 20 -11.64 -6.18 9.28
C VAL A 20 -10.92 -5.20 10.21
N ARG A 21 -11.09 -5.37 11.52
CA ARG A 21 -10.41 -4.57 12.55
C ARG A 21 -8.89 -4.68 12.43
N GLY A 22 -8.36 -5.90 12.29
CA GLY A 22 -6.93 -6.13 12.08
C GLY A 22 -6.41 -5.47 10.80
N ALA A 23 -7.12 -5.62 9.68
CA ALA A 23 -6.73 -5.02 8.40
C ALA A 23 -6.72 -3.48 8.45
N ILE A 24 -7.69 -2.87 9.15
CA ILE A 24 -7.72 -1.42 9.35
C ILE A 24 -6.57 -0.96 10.24
N PHE A 25 -6.24 -1.72 11.29
CA PHE A 25 -5.12 -1.40 12.18
C PHE A 25 -3.78 -1.38 11.43
N GLU A 26 -3.52 -2.39 10.61
CA GLU A 26 -2.33 -2.44 9.75
C GLU A 26 -2.31 -1.31 8.73
N LEU A 27 -3.46 -1.00 8.10
CA LEU A 27 -3.57 0.13 7.17
C LEU A 27 -3.20 1.46 7.84
N LEU A 28 -3.73 1.71 9.04
CA LEU A 28 -3.43 2.95 9.76
C LEU A 28 -1.95 3.05 10.16
N HIS A 29 -1.33 1.93 10.55
CA HIS A 29 0.11 1.90 10.82
C HIS A 29 0.96 2.22 9.58
N ILE A 30 0.61 1.66 8.42
CA ILE A 30 1.32 1.93 7.17
C ILE A 30 1.13 3.38 6.74
N LEU A 31 -0.09 3.93 6.87
CA LEU A 31 -0.35 5.33 6.55
C LEU A 31 0.41 6.28 7.49
N ASP A 32 0.49 5.97 8.78
CA ASP A 32 1.32 6.72 9.72
C ASP A 32 2.79 6.69 9.31
N PHE A 33 3.32 5.51 8.96
CA PHE A 33 4.68 5.38 8.47
C PHE A 33 4.95 6.22 7.21
N LEU A 34 4.07 6.14 6.21
CA LEU A 34 4.18 6.89 4.94
C LEU A 34 4.14 8.41 5.18
N HIS A 35 3.26 8.88 6.04
CA HIS A 35 3.15 10.32 6.34
C HIS A 35 4.33 10.82 7.18
N THR A 36 4.73 10.08 8.21
CA THR A 36 5.73 10.52 9.19
C THR A 36 7.16 10.35 8.68
N ASN A 37 7.47 9.23 8.02
CA ASN A 37 8.83 8.91 7.58
C ASN A 37 9.04 9.11 6.08
N GLY A 38 7.99 8.89 5.28
CA GLY A 38 8.07 9.00 3.82
C GLY A 38 7.65 10.36 3.26
N GLU A 39 7.07 11.25 4.09
CA GLU A 39 6.47 12.53 3.68
C GLU A 39 5.56 12.41 2.44
N THR A 40 4.91 11.24 2.29
CA THR A 40 4.20 10.82 1.09
C THR A 40 2.76 10.48 1.41
N VAL A 41 1.84 10.94 0.57
CA VAL A 41 0.41 10.58 0.64
C VAL A 41 0.13 9.50 -0.40
N HIS A 42 -0.47 8.37 -0.01
CA HIS A 42 -0.72 7.24 -0.92
C HIS A 42 -1.71 7.56 -2.05
N THR A 43 -2.63 8.51 -1.84
CA THR A 43 -3.70 8.99 -2.75
C THR A 43 -4.73 7.97 -3.27
N ASP A 44 -4.43 6.67 -3.26
CA ASP A 44 -5.30 5.61 -3.79
C ASP A 44 -5.53 4.43 -2.81
N VAL A 45 -6.11 4.75 -1.65
CA VAL A 45 -6.38 3.76 -0.60
C VAL A 45 -7.72 3.05 -0.86
N HIS A 46 -7.65 1.78 -1.25
CA HIS A 46 -8.82 0.90 -1.36
C HIS A 46 -8.42 -0.60 -1.28
N PRO A 47 -9.36 -1.55 -1.07
CA PRO A 47 -9.03 -2.97 -0.87
C PRO A 47 -8.31 -3.68 -2.03
N GLY A 48 -8.21 -3.03 -3.19
CA GLY A 48 -7.48 -3.57 -4.36
C GLY A 48 -5.98 -3.28 -4.28
N ASN A 49 -5.58 -2.23 -3.57
CA ASN A 49 -4.18 -1.89 -3.31
C ASN A 49 -3.70 -2.39 -1.93
N MET A 50 -4.59 -2.99 -1.14
CA MET A 50 -4.24 -3.68 0.10
C MET A 50 -3.81 -5.11 -0.22
N LEU A 51 -2.52 -5.30 -0.47
CA LEU A 51 -1.96 -6.60 -0.83
C LEU A 51 -1.77 -7.48 0.41
N LEU A 52 -2.19 -8.75 0.29
CA LEU A 52 -1.76 -9.80 1.20
C LEU A 52 -0.27 -10.03 0.97
N GLY A 53 0.52 -9.94 2.05
CA GLY A 53 1.98 -10.01 2.01
C GLY A 53 2.52 -11.20 1.21
N ALA A 54 3.78 -11.10 0.78
CA ALA A 54 4.45 -12.15 0.04
C ALA A 54 5.25 -13.07 0.97
N HIS A 55 5.37 -14.35 0.61
CA HIS A 55 6.27 -15.27 1.28
C HIS A 55 7.74 -14.96 1.00
N ASP A 56 8.02 -14.41 -0.17
CA ASP A 56 9.36 -14.03 -0.62
C ASP A 56 9.43 -12.51 -0.75
N ASN A 57 10.17 -11.87 0.16
CA ASN A 57 10.35 -10.43 0.17
C ASN A 57 11.31 -9.92 -0.93
N THR A 58 12.03 -10.81 -1.63
CA THR A 58 12.93 -10.40 -2.72
C THR A 58 12.19 -9.70 -3.86
N ILE A 59 10.88 -9.92 -3.99
CA ILE A 59 10.05 -9.21 -4.95
C ILE A 59 9.97 -7.72 -4.64
N PHE A 60 9.90 -7.34 -3.35
CA PHE A 60 9.81 -5.94 -2.92
C PHE A 60 11.16 -5.25 -3.08
N GLN A 61 12.25 -5.93 -2.72
CA GLN A 61 13.60 -5.41 -2.94
C GLN A 61 13.87 -5.10 -4.42
N LYS A 62 13.45 -5.97 -5.35
CA LYS A 62 13.58 -5.71 -6.79
C LYS A 62 12.76 -4.52 -7.27
N LEU A 63 11.61 -4.25 -6.64
CA LEU A 63 10.79 -3.06 -6.95
C LEU A 63 11.48 -1.80 -6.44
N GLU A 64 12.00 -1.82 -5.21
CA GLU A 64 12.78 -0.72 -4.64
C GLU A 64 14.00 -0.40 -5.49
N GLU A 65 14.81 -1.40 -5.85
CA GLU A 65 15.99 -1.23 -6.70
C GLU A 65 15.66 -0.60 -8.06
N LYS A 66 14.53 -0.99 -8.66
CA LYS A 66 14.05 -0.40 -9.92
C LYS A 66 13.62 1.06 -9.75
N GLU A 67 12.91 1.37 -8.67
CA GLU A 67 12.50 2.73 -8.36
C GLU A 67 13.71 3.63 -8.10
N PHE A 68 14.73 3.15 -7.39
CA PHE A 68 15.98 3.88 -7.20
C PHE A 68 16.75 4.09 -8.50
N ALA A 69 16.77 3.08 -9.39
CA ALA A 69 17.51 3.16 -10.65
C ALA A 69 16.81 4.03 -11.72
N SER A 70 15.48 4.04 -11.73
CA SER A 70 14.67 4.81 -12.69
C SER A 70 13.36 5.24 -12.01
N PRO A 71 13.37 6.36 -11.26
CA PRO A 71 12.21 6.81 -10.50
C PRO A 71 10.99 7.06 -11.38
N ILE A 72 9.81 6.71 -10.88
CA ILE A 72 8.56 7.06 -11.57
C ILE A 72 8.32 8.57 -11.50
N PRO A 73 7.56 9.14 -12.47
CA PRO A 73 7.25 10.56 -12.46
C PRO A 73 6.62 11.01 -11.13
N CYS A 74 7.27 11.94 -10.46
CA CYS A 74 6.78 12.58 -9.25
C CYS A 74 6.89 14.10 -9.35
N LYS A 75 6.12 14.81 -8.52
CA LYS A 75 6.19 16.26 -8.37
C LYS A 75 6.35 16.59 -6.89
N GLN A 76 7.03 17.69 -6.60
CA GLN A 76 7.00 18.29 -5.27
C GLN A 76 5.92 19.36 -5.22
N ASP A 77 5.10 19.34 -4.17
CA ASP A 77 4.18 20.44 -3.91
C ASP A 77 4.92 21.65 -3.30
N LEU A 78 4.21 22.77 -3.11
CA LEU A 78 4.78 24.00 -2.55
C LEU A 78 5.27 23.85 -1.09
N SER A 79 4.90 22.76 -0.41
CA SER A 79 5.33 22.43 0.96
C SER A 79 6.49 21.42 1.00
N GLY A 80 7.00 20.99 -0.16
CA GLY A 80 8.11 20.04 -0.26
C GLY A 80 7.69 18.56 -0.25
N ARG A 81 6.39 18.27 -0.20
CA ARG A 81 5.90 16.88 -0.19
C ARG A 81 5.99 16.26 -1.57
N THR A 82 6.44 15.02 -1.63
CA THR A 82 6.52 14.24 -2.87
C THR A 82 5.16 13.64 -3.22
N VAL A 83 4.68 13.93 -4.43
CA VAL A 83 3.45 13.40 -4.99
C VAL A 83 3.80 12.55 -6.20
N TYR A 84 3.57 11.25 -6.10
CA TYR A 84 3.73 10.32 -7.21
C TYR A 84 2.56 10.45 -8.18
N LEU A 85 2.88 10.53 -9.49
CA LEU A 85 1.88 10.55 -10.55
C LEU A 85 1.71 9.10 -11.03
N LEU A 86 0.60 8.48 -10.61
CA LEU A 86 0.16 7.19 -11.13
C LEU A 86 -0.62 7.36 -12.44
#